data_AF-A0A7R9H2G4-F1
#
_entry.id   AF-A0A7R9H2G4-F1
#
_cell.length_a   1.000
_cell.length_b   1.000
_cell.length_c   1.000
_cell.angle_alpha   90.00
_cell.angle_beta   90.00
_cell.angle_gamma   90.00
#
_symmetry.space_group_name_H-M   'P 1'
#
loop_
_entity.id
_entity.type
_entity.pdbx_description
1 polymer ?
#
loop_
_entity_poly.entity_id
_entity_poly.type
_entity_poly.pdbx_seq_one_letter_code
_entity_poly.pdbx_strand_id
1 'polypeptide(L)'
;AGFPIFSWRGETEEEFWWCIDKCVNAENWQPNLILDDGGDATHLMLKKYTSMFKMIKGIVEESVTGVHRLYQLSKAGKLSVPAMNVNDSVTKTKFDNLYSCRESIIDSLKRSTDVMFGGKQVVLCGYGEVGKGCCQALKGLGCVVYITEIDPICALQACMDGFRVVIRNVDIVITATGNKNVVTREHMDKMKNGCVVCNMGHSNTEIDVNSLRTPDLTWEKVRSQVDHVIWPDGKRIVLLAEGRLVNLSCSSIPSFVVSITSATQALALIELFNAPHGRYKYLLPKKMDEYVASLHLPNFDAHLTELSDEQAKYMGLNKAGPFKPNYYRY
;
A
#
# COMPACT_ATOMS: atom_id res chain seq x y z
N ALA A 1 -1.59 10.22 26.58
CA ALA A 1 -0.98 8.87 26.65
C ALA A 1 0.52 8.90 26.99
N GLY A 2 1.24 10.03 26.86
CA GLY A 2 2.65 10.12 27.29
C GLY A 2 3.66 9.50 26.33
N PHE A 3 3.22 9.04 25.16
CA PHE A 3 4.11 8.54 24.11
C PHE A 3 4.68 9.70 23.28
N PRO A 4 5.99 9.70 22.94
CA PRO A 4 6.57 10.68 22.04
C PRO A 4 6.07 10.44 20.61
N ILE A 5 5.32 11.40 20.07
CA ILE A 5 4.76 11.35 18.71
C ILE A 5 5.18 12.62 17.99
N PHE A 6 5.87 12.47 16.87
CA PHE A 6 6.31 13.55 16.00
C PHE A 6 5.61 13.37 14.65
N SER A 7 4.40 13.92 14.51
CA SER A 7 3.69 13.97 13.23
C SER A 7 2.52 14.95 13.28
N TRP A 8 2.21 15.59 12.15
CA TRP A 8 1.00 16.37 11.94
C TRP A 8 0.58 16.40 10.47
N ARG A 9 -0.68 16.76 10.21
CA ARG A 9 -1.18 16.86 8.84
C ARG A 9 -0.61 18.12 8.18
N GLY A 10 0.00 17.96 6.99
CA GLY A 10 0.51 19.06 6.20
C GLY A 10 1.98 19.39 6.44
N GLU A 11 2.77 18.42 6.93
CA GLU A 11 4.22 18.51 7.00
C GLU A 11 4.84 18.93 5.65
N THR A 12 5.82 19.82 5.72
CA THR A 12 6.82 20.03 4.67
C THR A 12 7.77 18.84 4.58
N GLU A 13 8.54 18.74 3.50
CA GLU A 13 9.53 17.67 3.35
C GLU A 13 10.62 17.73 4.45
N GLU A 14 11.02 18.93 4.86
CA GLU A 14 11.98 19.11 5.95
C GLU A 14 11.42 18.63 7.29
N GLU A 15 10.17 18.96 7.59
CA GLU A 15 9.48 18.51 8.81
C GLU A 15 9.29 17.00 8.84
N PHE A 16 8.95 16.38 7.71
CA PHE A 16 8.83 14.93 7.58
C PHE A 16 10.13 14.21 7.98
N TRP A 17 11.27 14.64 7.42
CA TRP A 17 12.57 14.05 7.76
C TRP A 17 12.98 14.37 9.20
N TRP A 18 12.63 15.55 9.71
CA TRP A 18 12.85 15.91 11.12
C TRP A 18 12.08 15.01 12.08
N CYS A 19 10.82 14.67 11.76
CA CYS A 19 9.99 13.77 12.56
C CYS A 19 10.64 12.38 12.68
N ILE A 20 11.10 11.80 11.56
CA ILE A 20 11.80 10.51 11.57
C ILE A 20 13.11 10.59 12.37
N ASP A 21 13.88 11.67 12.20
CA ASP A 21 15.13 11.88 12.94
C ASP A 21 14.90 11.91 14.46
N LYS A 22 13.82 12.58 14.90
CA LYS A 22 13.42 12.65 16.30
C LYS A 22 13.01 11.30 16.89
N CYS A 23 12.42 10.40 16.09
CA CYS A 23 12.14 9.03 16.51
C CYS A 23 13.42 8.20 16.77
N VAL A 24 14.57 8.58 16.20
CA VAL A 24 15.84 7.87 16.36
C VAL A 24 16.70 8.50 17.45
N ASN A 25 16.74 9.84 17.53
CA ASN A 25 17.70 10.60 18.34
C ASN A 25 17.03 11.47 19.41
N ALA A 26 16.09 10.88 20.17
CA ALA A 26 15.50 11.51 21.34
C ALA A 26 16.41 11.34 22.58
N GLU A 27 16.30 12.26 23.55
CA GLU A 27 17.04 12.16 24.81
C GLU A 27 16.65 10.90 25.59
N ASN A 28 17.64 10.20 26.15
CA ASN A 28 17.46 8.95 26.90
C ASN A 28 16.75 7.82 26.12
N TRP A 29 16.82 7.86 24.79
CA TRP A 29 16.22 6.89 23.90
C TRP A 29 17.27 6.22 23.02
N GLN A 30 17.17 4.90 22.85
CA GLN A 30 17.90 4.16 21.84
C GLN A 30 16.97 3.13 21.20
N PRO A 31 16.61 3.28 19.92
CA PRO A 31 15.77 2.32 19.23
C PRO A 31 16.49 0.97 19.15
N ASN A 32 15.76 -0.10 19.42
CA ASN A 32 16.26 -1.48 19.33
C ASN A 32 15.51 -2.32 18.28
N LEU A 33 14.46 -1.77 17.67
CA LEU A 33 13.66 -2.35 16.60
C LEU A 33 13.18 -1.20 15.70
N ILE A 34 12.91 -1.51 14.43
CA ILE A 34 12.22 -0.62 13.49
C ILE A 34 10.93 -1.29 13.06
N LEU A 35 9.80 -0.59 13.18
CA LEU A 35 8.57 -0.88 12.46
C LEU A 35 8.44 0.18 11.37
N ASP A 36 8.46 -0.23 10.10
CA ASP A 36 8.61 0.66 8.95
C ASP A 36 7.51 0.42 7.91
N ASP A 37 7.12 1.50 7.23
CA ASP A 37 6.20 1.52 6.09
C ASP A 37 6.80 2.41 5.00
N GLY A 38 7.41 1.77 4.00
CA GLY A 38 8.07 2.44 2.87
C GLY A 38 9.61 2.43 2.97
N GLY A 39 10.16 2.09 4.14
CA GLY A 39 11.59 1.92 4.35
C GLY A 39 12.37 3.21 4.62
N ASP A 40 11.69 4.32 4.92
CA ASP A 40 12.33 5.63 5.11
C ASP A 40 13.05 5.72 6.46
N ALA A 41 12.48 5.15 7.53
CA ALA A 41 13.16 5.06 8.83
C ALA A 41 14.41 4.18 8.75
N THR A 42 14.29 3.04 8.08
CA THR A 42 15.41 2.14 7.77
C THR A 42 16.50 2.87 6.97
N HIS A 43 16.12 3.61 5.93
CA HIS A 43 17.06 4.38 5.11
C HIS A 43 17.79 5.44 5.93
N LEU A 44 17.07 6.23 6.72
CA LEU A 44 17.63 7.27 7.56
C LEU A 44 18.60 6.70 8.59
N MET A 45 18.22 5.64 9.30
CA MET A 45 19.11 5.00 10.28
C MET A 45 20.36 4.41 9.65
N LEU A 46 20.22 3.73 8.50
CA LEU A 46 21.36 3.15 7.79
C LEU A 46 22.37 4.24 7.35
N LYS A 47 21.86 5.38 6.86
CA LYS A 47 22.67 6.48 6.30
C LYS A 47 23.28 7.40 7.35
N LYS A 48 22.51 7.79 8.37
CA LYS A 48 22.90 8.81 9.37
C LYS A 48 23.36 8.19 10.70
N TYR A 49 22.83 7.02 11.07
CA TYR A 49 23.05 6.38 12.37
C TYR A 49 23.65 4.97 12.25
N THR A 50 24.64 4.78 11.38
CA THR A 50 25.17 3.46 10.99
C THR A 50 25.61 2.59 12.18
N SER A 51 26.23 3.17 13.21
CA SER A 51 26.63 2.43 14.40
C SER A 51 25.44 1.91 15.21
N MET A 52 24.39 2.75 15.36
CA MET A 52 23.15 2.38 16.04
C MET A 52 22.36 1.35 15.24
N PHE A 53 22.30 1.51 13.92
CA PHE A 53 21.66 0.57 13.01
C PHE A 53 22.25 -0.84 13.11
N LYS A 54 23.54 -0.99 13.41
CA LYS A 54 24.15 -2.32 13.63
C LYS A 54 23.77 -2.97 14.96
N MET A 55 23.19 -2.21 15.90
CA MET A 55 22.82 -2.68 17.24
C MET A 55 21.33 -3.00 17.38
N ILE A 56 20.48 -2.62 16.41
CA ILE A 56 19.06 -2.96 16.46
C ILE A 56 18.87 -4.47 16.27
N LYS A 57 17.85 -5.02 16.90
CA LYS A 57 17.46 -6.42 16.79
C LYS A 57 16.87 -6.77 15.44
N GLY A 58 16.30 -5.79 14.72
CA GLY A 58 15.83 -5.97 13.35
C GLY A 58 14.73 -5.00 12.94
N ILE A 59 14.18 -5.26 11.75
CA ILE A 59 13.21 -4.43 11.04
C ILE A 59 11.95 -5.26 10.77
N VAL A 60 10.77 -4.66 10.92
CA VAL A 60 9.50 -5.19 10.45
C VAL A 60 8.99 -4.20 9.40
N GLU A 61 8.82 -4.65 8.16
CA GLU A 61 8.43 -3.78 7.04
C GLU A 61 7.06 -4.21 6.47
N GLU A 62 6.18 -3.23 6.33
CA GLU A 62 4.78 -3.40 5.93
C GLU A 62 4.54 -3.32 4.41
N SER A 63 5.32 -2.52 3.69
CA SER A 63 4.98 -2.11 2.33
C SER A 63 5.73 -2.90 1.25
N VAL A 64 5.12 -3.01 0.06
CA VAL A 64 5.77 -3.60 -1.13
C VAL A 64 7.07 -2.85 -1.45
N THR A 65 7.05 -1.52 -1.40
CA THR A 65 8.20 -0.68 -1.77
C THR A 65 9.34 -0.79 -0.76
N GLY A 66 9.05 -0.74 0.54
CA GLY A 66 10.05 -0.91 1.58
C GLY A 66 10.66 -2.31 1.57
N VAL A 67 9.84 -3.35 1.34
CA VAL A 67 10.33 -4.73 1.13
C VAL A 67 11.28 -4.81 -0.06
N HIS A 68 10.93 -4.19 -1.18
CA HIS A 68 11.80 -4.15 -2.35
C HIS A 68 13.15 -3.45 -2.05
N ARG A 69 13.13 -2.35 -1.28
CA ARG A 69 14.36 -1.68 -0.80
C ARG A 69 15.19 -2.60 0.10
N LEU A 70 14.56 -3.34 1.02
CA LEU A 70 15.24 -4.32 1.86
C LEU A 70 15.90 -5.45 1.05
N TYR A 71 15.22 -5.96 0.01
CA TYR A 71 15.81 -6.95 -0.91
C TYR A 71 17.02 -6.38 -1.65
N GLN A 72 16.96 -5.13 -2.11
CA GLN A 72 18.11 -4.48 -2.75
C GLN A 72 19.29 -4.34 -1.78
N LEU A 73 19.04 -3.94 -0.53
CA LEU A 73 20.06 -3.85 0.52
C LEU A 73 20.66 -5.23 0.85
N SER A 74 19.83 -6.25 0.94
CA SER A 74 20.26 -7.64 1.15
C SER A 74 21.15 -8.13 0.02
N LYS A 75 20.70 -7.97 -1.24
CA LYS A 75 21.47 -8.38 -2.43
C LYS A 75 22.80 -7.64 -2.55
N ALA A 76 22.86 -6.39 -2.11
CA ALA A 76 24.09 -5.59 -2.08
C ALA A 76 24.99 -5.88 -0.86
N GLY A 77 24.61 -6.80 0.04
CA GLY A 77 25.36 -7.09 1.28
C GLY A 77 25.37 -5.94 2.28
N LYS A 78 24.45 -4.97 2.16
CA LYS A 78 24.36 -3.77 3.01
C LYS A 78 23.37 -3.89 4.15
N LEU A 79 22.49 -4.89 4.13
CA LEU A 79 21.55 -5.14 5.22
C LEU A 79 22.25 -5.92 6.35
N SER A 80 22.63 -5.21 7.42
CA SER A 80 23.39 -5.79 8.55
C SER A 80 22.54 -6.38 9.68
N VAL A 81 21.22 -6.21 9.62
CA VAL A 81 20.26 -6.65 10.64
C VAL A 81 19.15 -7.49 10.01
N PRO A 82 18.52 -8.42 10.74
CA PRO A 82 17.41 -9.20 10.20
C PRO A 82 16.20 -8.30 9.90
N ALA A 83 15.44 -8.67 8.87
CA ALA A 83 14.20 -8.01 8.52
C ALA A 83 13.07 -9.03 8.34
N MET A 84 11.87 -8.69 8.80
CA MET A 84 10.65 -9.44 8.55
C MET A 84 9.79 -8.70 7.55
N ASN A 85 9.52 -9.37 6.43
CA ASN A 85 8.56 -8.93 5.44
C ASN A 85 7.14 -9.25 5.93
N VAL A 86 6.42 -8.24 6.41
CA VAL A 86 4.99 -8.36 6.76
C VAL A 86 4.12 -8.12 5.54
N ASN A 87 4.59 -7.42 4.51
CA ASN A 87 3.82 -7.22 3.29
C ASN A 87 3.39 -8.55 2.63
N ASP A 88 4.25 -9.56 2.66
CA ASP A 88 4.00 -10.90 2.07
C ASP A 88 3.15 -11.80 2.96
N SER A 89 2.85 -11.37 4.20
CA SER A 89 1.83 -12.01 5.01
C SER A 89 0.51 -11.91 4.28
N VAL A 90 -0.23 -13.01 4.25
CA VAL A 90 -1.46 -13.05 3.47
C VAL A 90 -2.56 -12.25 4.14
N THR A 91 -2.57 -12.26 5.46
CA THR A 91 -3.44 -11.40 6.26
C THR A 91 -3.15 -9.92 6.02
N LYS A 92 -1.94 -9.55 5.56
CA LYS A 92 -1.66 -8.20 5.07
C LYS A 92 -2.09 -8.04 3.61
N THR A 93 -1.48 -8.77 2.67
CA THR A 93 -1.65 -8.49 1.24
C THR A 93 -3.11 -8.62 0.79
N LYS A 94 -3.83 -9.65 1.26
CA LYS A 94 -5.21 -9.94 0.82
C LYS A 94 -6.28 -9.13 1.55
N PHE A 95 -5.94 -8.46 2.64
CA PHE A 95 -6.90 -7.67 3.39
C PHE A 95 -6.62 -6.18 3.24
N ASP A 96 -5.39 -5.77 3.53
CA ASP A 96 -4.96 -4.38 3.38
C ASP A 96 -4.98 -3.96 1.91
N ASN A 97 -4.11 -4.56 1.09
CA ASN A 97 -3.94 -4.09 -0.28
C ASN A 97 -5.21 -4.35 -1.12
N LEU A 98 -6.05 -5.34 -0.79
CA LEU A 98 -7.27 -5.64 -1.54
C LEU A 98 -8.53 -5.00 -0.93
N TYR A 99 -8.93 -5.39 0.29
CA TYR A 99 -10.21 -4.97 0.86
C TYR A 99 -10.20 -3.51 1.35
N SER A 100 -9.12 -3.03 1.96
CA SER A 100 -9.03 -1.61 2.34
C SER A 100 -9.05 -0.70 1.09
N CYS A 101 -8.30 -1.06 0.04
CA CYS A 101 -8.31 -0.29 -1.21
C CYS A 101 -9.67 -0.32 -1.92
N ARG A 102 -10.40 -1.44 -1.84
CA ARG A 102 -11.76 -1.57 -2.36
C ARG A 102 -12.74 -0.57 -1.72
N GLU A 103 -12.62 -0.31 -0.43
CA GLU A 103 -13.48 0.67 0.26
C GLU A 103 -12.97 2.10 0.09
N SER A 104 -11.68 2.31 0.36
CA SER A 104 -11.09 3.66 0.44
C SER A 104 -11.02 4.39 -0.90
N ILE A 105 -10.98 3.70 -2.05
CA ILE A 105 -11.04 4.39 -3.35
C ILE A 105 -12.39 5.09 -3.57
N ILE A 106 -13.49 4.47 -3.13
CA ILE A 106 -14.83 5.03 -3.25
C ILE A 106 -14.92 6.27 -2.37
N ASP A 107 -14.53 6.13 -1.10
CA ASP A 107 -14.57 7.21 -0.12
C ASP A 107 -13.69 8.40 -0.57
N SER A 108 -12.48 8.11 -1.05
CA SER A 108 -11.55 9.12 -1.59
C SER A 108 -12.17 9.92 -2.73
N LEU A 109 -12.67 9.22 -3.77
CA LEU A 109 -13.26 9.89 -4.93
C LEU A 109 -14.53 10.66 -4.55
N LYS A 110 -15.37 10.10 -3.67
CA LYS A 110 -16.59 10.77 -3.21
C LYS A 110 -16.29 12.04 -2.43
N ARG A 111 -15.46 11.98 -1.39
CA ARG A 111 -15.14 13.16 -0.55
C ARG A 111 -14.44 14.26 -1.32
N SER A 112 -13.56 13.89 -2.25
CA SER A 112 -12.79 14.85 -3.02
C SER A 112 -13.58 15.50 -4.15
N THR A 113 -14.47 14.76 -4.83
CA THR A 113 -15.03 15.22 -6.11
C THR A 113 -16.55 15.25 -6.17
N ASP A 114 -17.24 14.59 -5.24
CA ASP A 114 -18.69 14.40 -5.26
C ASP A 114 -19.23 13.76 -6.56
N VAL A 115 -18.35 13.19 -7.39
CA VAL A 115 -18.69 12.72 -8.74
C VAL A 115 -19.66 11.53 -8.72
N MET A 116 -20.60 11.51 -9.67
CA MET A 116 -21.43 10.33 -9.92
C MET A 116 -20.61 9.26 -10.67
N PHE A 117 -20.61 8.03 -10.15
CA PHE A 117 -19.85 6.90 -10.69
C PHE A 117 -20.55 6.16 -11.83
N GLY A 118 -21.86 5.93 -11.74
CA GLY A 118 -22.61 5.17 -12.75
C GLY A 118 -22.37 5.70 -14.17
N GLY A 119 -21.92 4.82 -15.07
CA GLY A 119 -21.61 5.14 -16.47
C GLY A 119 -20.26 5.84 -16.71
N LYS A 120 -19.53 6.25 -15.67
CA LYS A 120 -18.18 6.82 -15.84
C LYS A 120 -17.22 5.78 -16.37
N GLN A 121 -16.37 6.19 -17.29
CA GLN A 121 -15.25 5.41 -17.78
C GLN A 121 -14.05 5.65 -16.85
N VAL A 122 -13.45 4.57 -16.36
CA VAL A 122 -12.29 4.64 -15.47
C VAL A 122 -11.16 3.81 -16.07
N VAL A 123 -9.94 4.36 -16.12
CA VAL A 123 -8.75 3.55 -16.38
C VAL A 123 -8.00 3.36 -15.07
N LEU A 124 -7.66 2.10 -14.79
CA LEU A 124 -6.86 1.72 -13.64
C LEU A 124 -5.53 1.15 -14.14
N CYS A 125 -4.43 1.79 -13.75
CA CYS A 125 -3.09 1.39 -14.15
C CYS A 125 -2.50 0.44 -13.10
N GLY A 126 -2.35 -0.84 -13.47
CA GLY A 126 -1.91 -1.93 -12.59
C GLY A 126 -3.07 -2.78 -12.06
N TYR A 127 -2.94 -4.10 -12.11
CA TYR A 127 -3.95 -5.08 -11.69
C TYR A 127 -3.41 -6.08 -10.66
N GLY A 128 -2.54 -5.59 -9.78
CA GLY A 128 -2.18 -6.23 -8.50
C GLY A 128 -3.34 -6.21 -7.50
N GLU A 129 -3.07 -6.49 -6.22
CA GLU A 129 -4.14 -6.53 -5.19
C GLU A 129 -4.86 -5.18 -5.01
N VAL A 130 -4.11 -4.07 -4.99
CA VAL A 130 -4.67 -2.70 -4.95
C VAL A 130 -5.58 -2.47 -6.15
N GLY A 131 -5.10 -2.80 -7.34
CA GLY A 131 -5.87 -2.62 -8.57
C GLY A 131 -7.13 -3.48 -8.60
N LYS A 132 -7.03 -4.76 -8.24
CA LYS A 132 -8.19 -5.66 -8.13
C LYS A 132 -9.26 -5.10 -7.20
N GLY A 133 -8.85 -4.60 -6.03
CA GLY A 133 -9.76 -3.99 -5.04
C GLY A 133 -10.48 -2.78 -5.62
N CYS A 134 -9.73 -1.86 -6.23
CA CYS A 134 -10.28 -0.66 -6.85
C CYS A 134 -11.24 -0.98 -8.02
N CYS A 135 -10.88 -1.93 -8.87
CA CYS A 135 -11.70 -2.34 -10.00
C CYS A 135 -13.02 -3.00 -9.56
N GLN A 136 -12.97 -3.88 -8.55
CA GLN A 136 -14.17 -4.51 -7.99
C GLN A 136 -15.12 -3.45 -7.42
N ALA A 137 -14.59 -2.48 -6.68
CA ALA A 137 -15.34 -1.38 -6.09
C ALA A 137 -16.08 -0.54 -7.14
N LEU A 138 -15.33 -0.06 -8.14
CA LEU A 138 -15.85 0.85 -9.15
C LEU A 138 -16.82 0.15 -10.10
N LYS A 139 -16.56 -1.12 -10.46
CA LYS A 139 -17.50 -1.95 -11.23
C LYS A 139 -18.81 -2.12 -10.46
N GLY A 140 -18.76 -2.35 -9.14
CA GLY A 140 -19.93 -2.46 -8.29
C GLY A 140 -20.79 -1.19 -8.25
N LEU A 141 -20.21 -0.01 -8.50
CA LEU A 141 -20.92 1.26 -8.60
C LEU A 141 -21.35 1.64 -10.03
N GLY A 142 -21.20 0.72 -10.98
CA GLY A 142 -21.63 0.90 -12.37
C GLY A 142 -20.64 1.67 -13.25
N CYS A 143 -19.38 1.81 -12.85
CA CYS A 143 -18.33 2.34 -13.73
C CYS A 143 -17.98 1.34 -14.84
N VAL A 144 -17.59 1.86 -16.00
CA VAL A 144 -16.95 1.09 -17.07
C VAL A 144 -15.44 1.14 -16.86
N VAL A 145 -14.86 0.04 -16.37
CA VAL A 145 -13.45 -0.01 -15.95
C VAL A 145 -12.56 -0.64 -17.03
N TYR A 146 -11.47 0.05 -17.35
CA TYR A 146 -10.39 -0.37 -18.24
C TYR A 146 -9.10 -0.54 -17.45
N ILE A 147 -8.24 -1.46 -17.88
CA ILE A 147 -6.99 -1.79 -17.21
C ILE A 147 -5.81 -1.51 -18.12
N THR A 148 -4.69 -1.09 -17.55
CA THR A 148 -3.38 -1.21 -18.20
C THR A 148 -2.48 -2.09 -17.35
N GLU A 149 -1.82 -3.07 -17.96
CA GLU A 149 -0.92 -3.99 -17.27
C GLU A 149 0.30 -4.31 -18.13
N ILE A 150 1.42 -4.53 -17.45
CA ILE A 150 2.68 -5.02 -18.02
C ILE A 150 2.86 -6.51 -17.77
N ASP A 151 2.27 -7.06 -16.71
CA ASP A 151 2.36 -8.49 -16.39
C ASP A 151 1.24 -9.25 -17.13
N PRO A 152 1.58 -10.21 -18.01
CA PRO A 152 0.59 -10.97 -18.78
C PRO A 152 -0.34 -11.83 -17.90
N ILE A 153 0.10 -12.26 -16.71
CA ILE A 153 -0.74 -13.02 -15.77
C ILE A 153 -1.80 -12.09 -15.19
N CYS A 154 -1.41 -10.91 -14.72
CA CYS A 154 -2.34 -9.91 -14.21
C CYS A 154 -3.29 -9.40 -15.30
N ALA A 155 -2.79 -9.17 -16.52
CA ALA A 155 -3.63 -8.79 -17.65
C ALA A 155 -4.64 -9.88 -18.01
N LEU A 156 -4.23 -11.15 -18.02
CA LEU A 156 -5.15 -12.26 -18.26
C LEU A 156 -6.22 -12.35 -17.16
N GLN A 157 -5.84 -12.18 -15.88
CA GLN A 157 -6.81 -12.13 -14.78
C GLN A 157 -7.82 -11.00 -14.98
N ALA A 158 -7.38 -9.80 -15.34
CA ALA A 158 -8.28 -8.68 -15.63
C ALA A 158 -9.28 -9.02 -16.75
N CYS A 159 -8.83 -9.65 -17.83
CA CYS A 159 -9.70 -10.12 -18.91
C CYS A 159 -10.73 -11.15 -18.40
N MET A 160 -10.30 -12.12 -17.58
CA MET A 160 -11.17 -13.15 -17.02
C MET A 160 -12.20 -12.59 -16.01
N ASP A 161 -11.87 -11.49 -15.32
CA ASP A 161 -12.79 -10.74 -14.45
C ASP A 161 -13.75 -9.82 -15.25
N GLY A 162 -13.64 -9.82 -16.58
CA GLY A 162 -14.51 -9.08 -17.50
C GLY A 162 -14.08 -7.63 -17.74
N PHE A 163 -12.83 -7.28 -17.45
CA PHE A 163 -12.28 -5.95 -17.75
C PHE A 163 -11.56 -5.94 -19.10
N ARG A 164 -11.56 -4.78 -19.76
CA ARG A 164 -10.82 -4.58 -21.02
C ARG A 164 -9.44 -4.01 -20.73
N VAL A 165 -8.39 -4.65 -21.23
CA VAL A 165 -7.00 -4.19 -21.09
C VAL A 165 -6.63 -3.29 -22.27
N VAL A 166 -6.89 -1.98 -22.16
CA VAL A 166 -6.69 -1.00 -23.23
C VAL A 166 -6.48 0.42 -22.68
N ILE A 167 -5.79 1.27 -23.44
CA ILE A 167 -5.72 2.72 -23.19
C ILE A 167 -6.89 3.41 -23.89
N ARG A 168 -7.63 4.26 -23.17
CA ARG A 168 -8.72 5.08 -23.72
C ARG A 168 -8.74 6.47 -23.08
N ASN A 169 -9.43 7.41 -23.74
CA ASN A 169 -9.81 8.66 -23.12
C ASN A 169 -11.00 8.41 -22.18
N VAL A 170 -10.86 8.72 -20.89
CA VAL A 170 -11.76 8.29 -19.80
C VAL A 170 -12.14 9.45 -18.87
N ASP A 171 -12.96 9.18 -17.85
CA ASP A 171 -13.36 10.15 -16.83
C ASP A 171 -12.46 10.17 -15.61
N ILE A 172 -11.93 9.02 -15.23
CA ILE A 172 -11.11 8.88 -14.02
C ILE A 172 -9.89 8.05 -14.38
N VAL A 173 -8.71 8.50 -13.96
CA VAL A 173 -7.44 7.82 -14.10
C VAL A 173 -6.88 7.54 -12.71
N ILE A 174 -6.62 6.27 -12.43
CA ILE A 174 -6.13 5.81 -11.13
C ILE A 174 -4.85 5.02 -11.35
N THR A 175 -3.75 5.42 -10.71
CA THR A 175 -2.49 4.66 -10.74
C THR A 175 -2.36 3.76 -9.51
N ALA A 176 -1.95 2.51 -9.70
CA ALA A 176 -1.80 1.51 -8.64
C ALA A 176 -0.66 0.52 -8.96
N THR A 177 0.45 1.01 -9.51
CA THR A 177 1.52 0.17 -10.07
C THR A 177 2.74 0.03 -9.15
N GLY A 178 2.96 0.99 -8.24
CA GLY A 178 4.21 1.15 -7.51
C GLY A 178 5.39 1.59 -8.39
N ASN A 179 5.16 2.07 -9.62
CA ASN A 179 6.18 2.43 -10.59
C ASN A 179 6.15 3.93 -10.93
N LYS A 180 7.22 4.47 -11.51
CA LYS A 180 7.34 5.89 -11.84
C LYS A 180 6.79 6.22 -13.23
N ASN A 181 6.30 7.44 -13.40
CA ASN A 181 5.93 8.04 -14.69
C ASN A 181 4.90 7.20 -15.47
N VAL A 182 3.94 6.61 -14.77
CA VAL A 182 2.81 5.86 -15.35
C VAL A 182 1.89 6.83 -16.10
N VAL A 183 1.62 7.99 -15.50
CA VAL A 183 0.85 9.08 -16.09
C VAL A 183 1.77 10.29 -16.25
N THR A 184 2.14 10.59 -17.50
CA THR A 184 3.05 11.68 -17.86
C THR A 184 2.29 12.93 -18.30
N ARG A 185 2.99 14.07 -18.47
CA ARG A 185 2.44 15.28 -19.11
C ARG A 185 1.75 14.98 -20.43
N GLU A 186 2.40 14.19 -21.29
CA GLU A 186 1.87 13.85 -22.61
C GLU A 186 0.52 13.11 -22.54
N HIS A 187 0.35 12.24 -21.52
CA HIS A 187 -0.94 11.60 -21.28
C HIS A 187 -1.99 12.63 -20.86
N MET A 188 -1.67 13.51 -19.91
CA MET A 188 -2.57 14.54 -19.40
C MET A 188 -2.94 15.61 -20.44
N ASP A 189 -2.04 15.88 -21.40
CA ASP A 189 -2.30 16.75 -22.55
C ASP A 189 -3.45 16.20 -23.43
N LYS A 190 -3.59 14.87 -23.51
CA LYS A 190 -4.61 14.17 -24.32
C LYS A 190 -5.88 13.80 -23.54
N MET A 191 -5.88 13.95 -22.21
CA MET A 191 -7.06 13.69 -21.39
C MET A 191 -8.16 14.69 -21.68
N LYS A 192 -9.42 14.27 -21.50
CA LYS A 192 -10.55 15.18 -21.67
C LYS A 192 -10.67 16.18 -20.52
N ASN A 193 -11.38 17.27 -20.80
CA ASN A 193 -11.71 18.28 -19.80
C ASN A 193 -12.49 17.66 -18.61
N GLY A 194 -12.10 18.01 -17.40
CA GLY A 194 -12.67 17.52 -16.14
C GLY A 194 -12.25 16.10 -15.76
N CYS A 195 -11.23 15.52 -16.42
CA CYS A 195 -10.73 14.21 -16.02
C CYS A 195 -10.17 14.25 -14.59
N VAL A 196 -10.57 13.28 -13.76
CA VAL A 196 -10.05 13.11 -12.40
C VAL A 196 -8.81 12.22 -12.46
N VAL A 197 -7.73 12.61 -11.79
CA VAL A 197 -6.47 11.87 -11.76
C VAL A 197 -6.02 11.71 -10.30
N CYS A 198 -5.76 10.48 -9.87
CA CYS A 198 -5.30 10.19 -8.51
C CYS A 198 -4.41 8.96 -8.43
N ASN A 199 -3.62 8.87 -7.35
CA ASN A 199 -2.72 7.75 -7.10
C ASN A 199 -3.20 6.90 -5.90
N MET A 200 -3.37 5.60 -6.12
CA MET A 200 -3.63 4.57 -5.11
C MET A 200 -2.40 3.71 -4.80
N GLY A 201 -1.31 3.85 -5.57
CA GLY A 201 -0.08 3.11 -5.34
C GLY A 201 0.81 3.80 -4.31
N HIS A 202 2.13 3.71 -4.47
CA HIS A 202 3.08 4.18 -3.46
C HIS A 202 3.78 5.47 -3.87
N SER A 203 4.06 6.34 -2.88
CA SER A 203 4.72 7.64 -3.05
C SER A 203 3.90 8.61 -3.94
N ASN A 204 4.58 9.55 -4.61
CA ASN A 204 4.02 10.57 -5.49
C ASN A 204 4.62 10.53 -6.92
N THR A 205 5.19 9.39 -7.31
CA THR A 205 6.00 9.29 -8.53
C THR A 205 5.28 8.61 -9.71
N GLU A 206 4.12 8.00 -9.48
CA GLU A 206 3.36 7.36 -10.56
C GLU A 206 2.79 8.39 -11.54
N ILE A 207 2.43 9.57 -11.03
CA ILE A 207 1.94 10.71 -11.81
C ILE A 207 3.04 11.75 -11.85
N ASP A 208 3.40 12.20 -13.05
CA ASP A 208 4.43 13.23 -13.26
C ASP A 208 3.87 14.64 -12.94
N VAL A 209 3.68 14.92 -11.65
CA VAL A 209 3.17 16.21 -11.16
C VAL A 209 4.19 17.34 -11.37
N ASN A 210 5.48 17.04 -11.35
CA ASN A 210 6.54 18.03 -11.53
C ASN A 210 6.48 18.67 -12.93
N SER A 211 6.19 17.87 -13.96
CA SER A 211 5.99 18.36 -15.33
C SER A 211 4.78 19.30 -15.51
N LEU A 212 3.91 19.41 -14.50
CA LEU A 212 2.77 20.33 -14.48
C LEU A 212 3.10 21.67 -13.81
N ARG A 213 4.29 21.83 -13.21
CA ARG A 213 4.73 23.06 -12.55
C ARG A 213 5.38 24.00 -13.59
N THR A 214 4.58 24.43 -14.57
CA THR A 214 5.02 25.28 -15.68
C THR A 214 4.23 26.59 -15.73
N PRO A 215 4.81 27.70 -16.23
CA PRO A 215 4.13 29.00 -16.24
C PRO A 215 2.87 29.08 -17.11
N ASP A 216 2.72 28.18 -18.09
CA ASP A 216 1.54 28.09 -18.97
C ASP A 216 0.33 27.43 -18.30
N LEU A 217 0.53 26.68 -17.21
CA LEU A 217 -0.54 26.03 -16.49
C LEU A 217 -0.97 26.84 -15.28
N THR A 218 -2.28 27.07 -15.16
CA THR A 218 -2.86 27.70 -13.99
C THR A 218 -3.28 26.64 -12.98
N TRP A 219 -2.83 26.78 -11.74
CA TRP A 219 -3.21 25.92 -10.62
C TRP A 219 -4.24 26.63 -9.74
N GLU A 220 -5.40 26.02 -9.57
CA GLU A 220 -6.47 26.52 -8.72
C GLU A 220 -6.77 25.49 -7.63
N LYS A 221 -6.51 25.86 -6.37
CA LYS A 221 -6.82 25.02 -5.22
C LYS A 221 -8.32 25.13 -4.90
N VAL A 222 -9.05 24.06 -5.19
CA VAL A 222 -10.52 24.03 -5.02
C VAL A 222 -10.91 23.73 -3.59
N ARG A 223 -10.24 22.76 -2.97
CA ARG A 223 -10.40 22.39 -1.56
C ARG A 223 -9.15 21.65 -1.07
N SER A 224 -9.16 21.21 0.19
CA SER A 224 -8.05 20.41 0.72
C SER A 224 -7.84 19.16 -0.14
N GLN A 225 -6.60 18.95 -0.61
CA GLN A 225 -6.18 17.82 -1.44
C GLN A 225 -6.87 17.73 -2.82
N VAL A 226 -7.43 18.84 -3.34
CA VAL A 226 -8.05 18.87 -4.66
C VAL A 226 -7.63 20.15 -5.38
N ASP A 227 -6.92 19.94 -6.49
CA ASP A 227 -6.43 21.01 -7.34
C ASP A 227 -6.98 20.87 -8.76
N HIS A 228 -7.37 21.99 -9.35
CA HIS A 228 -7.60 22.09 -10.77
C HIS A 228 -6.32 22.56 -11.45
N VAL A 229 -5.82 21.76 -12.40
CA VAL A 229 -4.74 22.15 -13.30
C VAL A 229 -5.36 22.55 -14.63
N ILE A 230 -5.17 23.80 -15.04
CA ILE A 230 -5.89 24.43 -16.14
C ILE A 230 -4.90 24.77 -17.26
N TRP A 231 -5.16 24.24 -18.46
CA TRP A 231 -4.40 24.49 -19.68
C TRP A 231 -4.78 25.82 -20.33
N PRO A 232 -3.93 26.40 -21.21
CA PRO A 232 -4.22 27.64 -21.92
C PRO A 232 -5.50 27.62 -22.77
N ASP A 233 -5.91 26.44 -23.23
CA ASP A 233 -7.15 26.23 -24.00
C ASP A 233 -8.41 26.13 -23.11
N GLY A 234 -8.26 26.23 -21.79
CA GLY A 234 -9.34 26.12 -20.81
C GLY A 234 -9.66 24.70 -20.36
N LYS A 235 -8.99 23.67 -20.90
CA LYS A 235 -9.11 22.28 -20.41
C LYS A 235 -8.62 22.22 -18.97
N ARG A 236 -9.34 21.47 -18.13
CA ARG A 236 -9.05 21.27 -16.71
C ARG A 236 -8.83 19.79 -16.37
N ILE A 237 -7.86 19.52 -15.51
CA ILE A 237 -7.68 18.23 -14.85
C ILE A 237 -7.92 18.42 -13.36
N VAL A 238 -8.69 17.51 -12.76
CA VAL A 238 -8.93 17.45 -11.32
C VAL A 238 -7.88 16.51 -10.72
N LEU A 239 -6.83 17.07 -10.14
CA LEU A 239 -5.75 16.32 -9.52
C LEU A 239 -6.03 16.15 -8.03
N LEU A 240 -6.00 14.91 -7.55
CA LEU A 240 -6.20 14.61 -6.13
C LEU A 240 -4.86 14.43 -5.41
N ALA A 241 -4.79 14.98 -4.20
CA ALA A 241 -3.67 14.87 -3.27
C ALA A 241 -2.28 15.19 -3.86
N GLU A 242 -2.24 16.04 -4.90
CA GLU A 242 -1.02 16.35 -5.65
C GLU A 242 -0.23 15.08 -6.06
N GLY A 243 -0.95 14.01 -6.43
CA GLY A 243 -0.37 12.73 -6.85
C GLY A 243 0.12 11.81 -5.72
N ARG A 244 -0.02 12.21 -4.44
CA ARG A 244 0.21 11.34 -3.28
C ARG A 244 -0.91 10.31 -3.11
N LEU A 245 -0.75 9.41 -2.14
CA LEU A 245 -1.72 8.36 -1.81
C LEU A 245 -3.08 8.96 -1.48
N VAL A 246 -4.06 8.72 -2.35
CA VAL A 246 -5.39 9.32 -2.25
C VAL A 246 -6.19 8.74 -1.09
N ASN A 247 -6.06 7.44 -0.81
CA ASN A 247 -6.72 6.78 0.31
C ASN A 247 -6.29 7.30 1.69
N LEU A 248 -5.02 7.70 1.83
CA LEU A 248 -4.50 8.28 3.07
C LEU A 248 -4.76 9.80 3.16
N SER A 249 -4.77 10.48 2.02
CA SER A 249 -4.90 11.95 1.97
C SER A 249 -6.36 12.42 2.00
N CYS A 250 -7.26 11.63 1.42
CA CYS A 250 -8.64 12.01 1.13
C CYS A 250 -9.69 11.09 1.76
N SER A 251 -9.30 9.98 2.38
CA SER A 251 -10.20 8.97 2.97
C SER A 251 -9.75 8.59 4.38
N SER A 252 -10.52 7.71 5.02
CA SER A 252 -10.10 6.97 6.21
C SER A 252 -9.97 5.49 5.88
N ILE A 253 -9.02 4.79 6.52
CA ILE A 253 -8.86 3.34 6.37
C ILE A 253 -9.78 2.63 7.38
N PRO A 254 -10.52 1.58 6.98
CA PRO A 254 -11.34 0.80 7.91
C PRO A 254 -10.49 0.18 9.03
N SER A 255 -10.86 0.46 10.28
CA SER A 255 -10.13 0.00 11.48
C SER A 255 -10.01 -1.52 11.56
N PHE A 256 -10.98 -2.26 11.00
CA PHE A 256 -10.96 -3.72 10.98
C PHE A 256 -9.76 -4.26 10.18
N VAL A 257 -9.47 -3.66 9.02
CA VAL A 257 -8.33 -4.08 8.20
C VAL A 257 -7.02 -3.67 8.85
N VAL A 258 -6.98 -2.47 9.47
CA VAL A 258 -5.83 -2.02 10.27
C VAL A 258 -5.56 -2.99 11.42
N SER A 259 -6.60 -3.50 12.10
CA SER A 259 -6.44 -4.49 13.17
C SER A 259 -5.71 -5.74 12.70
N ILE A 260 -6.02 -6.25 11.51
CA ILE A 260 -5.38 -7.44 10.94
C ILE A 260 -3.89 -7.15 10.66
N THR A 261 -3.59 -6.02 10.00
CA THR A 261 -2.22 -5.61 9.69
C THR A 261 -1.41 -5.36 10.98
N SER A 262 -1.95 -4.59 11.93
CA SER A 262 -1.29 -4.28 13.20
C SER A 262 -1.07 -5.52 14.07
N ALA A 263 -2.01 -6.49 14.09
CA ALA A 263 -1.80 -7.77 14.77
C ALA A 263 -0.63 -8.55 14.13
N THR A 264 -0.54 -8.55 12.80
CA THR A 264 0.56 -9.18 12.07
C THR A 264 1.90 -8.51 12.40
N GLN A 265 1.96 -7.18 12.42
CA GLN A 265 3.13 -6.41 12.81
C GLN A 265 3.55 -6.65 14.26
N ALA A 266 2.59 -6.65 15.18
CA ALA A 266 2.85 -6.88 16.60
C ALA A 266 3.46 -8.28 16.83
N LEU A 267 2.92 -9.30 16.17
CA LEU A 267 3.48 -10.66 16.24
C LEU A 267 4.87 -10.75 15.61
N ALA A 268 5.11 -10.06 14.48
CA ALA A 268 6.43 -9.98 13.87
C ALA A 268 7.45 -9.30 14.82
N LEU A 269 7.06 -8.21 15.48
CA LEU A 269 7.90 -7.53 16.48
C LEU A 269 8.22 -8.43 17.67
N ILE A 270 7.22 -9.13 18.21
CA ILE A 270 7.39 -10.08 19.33
C ILE A 270 8.35 -11.21 18.94
N GLU A 271 8.16 -11.80 17.76
CA GLU A 271 9.02 -12.88 17.28
C GLU A 271 10.46 -12.38 17.08
N LEU A 272 10.63 -11.23 16.41
CA LEU A 272 11.94 -10.66 16.13
C LEU A 272 12.68 -10.24 17.41
N PHE A 273 11.97 -9.69 18.40
CA PHE A 273 12.55 -9.29 19.67
C PHE A 273 13.10 -10.47 20.47
N ASN A 274 12.40 -11.61 20.43
CA ASN A 274 12.72 -12.82 21.19
C ASN A 274 13.59 -13.83 20.41
N ALA A 275 13.79 -13.62 19.11
CA ALA A 275 14.54 -14.52 18.26
C ALA A 275 16.02 -14.66 18.70
N PRO A 276 16.57 -15.88 18.75
CA PRO A 276 18.01 -16.10 18.85
C PRO A 276 18.76 -15.45 17.68
N HIS A 277 19.98 -15.00 17.94
CA HIS A 277 20.84 -14.38 16.92
C HIS A 277 21.01 -15.32 15.70
N GLY A 278 20.77 -14.80 14.50
CA GLY A 278 20.93 -15.54 13.24
C GLY A 278 19.75 -16.44 12.84
N ARG A 279 18.66 -16.50 13.62
CA ARG A 279 17.47 -17.31 13.29
C ARG A 279 16.73 -16.84 12.05
N TYR A 280 16.58 -15.53 11.88
CA TYR A 280 15.77 -14.94 10.82
C TYR A 280 16.62 -14.20 9.80
N LYS A 281 16.22 -14.36 8.54
CA LYS A 281 16.74 -13.55 7.43
C LYS A 281 15.65 -12.72 6.76
N TYR A 282 14.47 -13.27 6.40
CA TYR A 282 13.50 -12.51 5.57
C TYR A 282 11.98 -12.76 5.71
N LEU A 283 11.46 -13.77 6.43
CA LEU A 283 10.03 -14.15 6.33
C LEU A 283 9.33 -14.46 7.67
N LEU A 284 8.05 -14.08 7.76
CA LEU A 284 7.13 -14.44 8.84
C LEU A 284 6.63 -15.90 8.67
N PRO A 285 6.61 -16.73 9.73
CA PRO A 285 6.05 -18.09 9.68
C PRO A 285 4.55 -18.13 9.34
N LYS A 286 4.12 -19.01 8.41
CA LYS A 286 2.70 -19.18 8.01
C LYS A 286 1.70 -19.42 9.14
N LYS A 287 2.14 -20.11 10.20
CA LYS A 287 1.30 -20.37 11.37
C LYS A 287 0.85 -19.07 12.06
N MET A 288 1.66 -18.00 11.96
CA MET A 288 1.31 -16.69 12.51
C MET A 288 0.21 -16.01 11.69
N ASP A 289 0.23 -16.12 10.35
CA ASP A 289 -0.85 -15.61 9.48
C ASP A 289 -2.20 -16.28 9.82
N GLU A 290 -2.21 -17.61 9.95
CA GLU A 290 -3.43 -18.35 10.31
C GLU A 290 -3.93 -17.95 11.70
N TYR A 291 -3.01 -17.72 12.64
CA TYR A 291 -3.36 -17.24 13.98
C TYR A 291 -3.98 -15.84 13.92
N VAL A 292 -3.39 -14.89 13.19
CA VAL A 292 -3.97 -13.56 13.00
C VAL A 292 -5.38 -13.66 12.42
N ALA A 293 -5.58 -14.47 11.38
CA ALA A 293 -6.91 -14.66 10.80
C ALA A 293 -7.90 -15.21 11.84
N SER A 294 -7.50 -16.21 12.63
CA SER A 294 -8.34 -16.82 13.67
C SER A 294 -8.83 -15.82 14.73
N LEU A 295 -8.01 -14.80 15.08
CA LEU A 295 -8.37 -13.77 16.04
C LEU A 295 -9.53 -12.87 15.57
N HIS A 296 -9.71 -12.73 14.27
CA HIS A 296 -10.66 -11.79 13.68
C HIS A 296 -12.00 -12.43 13.28
N LEU A 297 -12.03 -13.76 13.12
CA LEU A 297 -13.22 -14.52 12.71
C LEU A 297 -14.44 -14.39 13.66
N PRO A 298 -14.28 -14.29 14.99
CA PRO A 298 -15.43 -14.10 15.89
C PRO A 298 -16.27 -12.84 15.59
N ASN A 299 -15.68 -11.80 14.98
CA ASN A 299 -16.42 -10.59 14.60
C ASN A 299 -17.45 -10.81 13.48
N PHE A 300 -17.36 -11.94 12.78
CA PHE A 300 -18.28 -12.32 11.70
C PHE A 300 -19.20 -13.48 12.07
N ASP A 301 -19.23 -13.88 13.35
CA ASP A 301 -19.92 -15.10 13.80
C ASP A 301 -19.45 -16.34 13.03
N ALA A 302 -18.17 -16.36 12.64
CA ALA A 302 -17.59 -17.41 11.83
C ALA A 302 -17.10 -18.57 12.72
N HIS A 303 -17.67 -19.76 12.52
CA HIS A 303 -17.28 -20.98 13.20
C HIS A 303 -16.40 -21.86 12.29
N LEU A 304 -15.12 -22.00 12.63
CA LEU A 304 -14.21 -22.85 11.85
C LEU A 304 -14.56 -24.33 12.07
N THR A 305 -14.57 -25.10 10.99
CA THR A 305 -14.65 -26.56 11.06
C THR A 305 -13.30 -27.13 11.51
N GLU A 306 -13.34 -28.05 12.48
CA GLU A 306 -12.16 -28.80 12.92
C GLU A 306 -11.98 -30.08 12.09
N LEU A 307 -10.74 -30.38 11.71
CA LEU A 307 -10.42 -31.66 11.09
C LEU A 307 -10.65 -32.81 12.08
N SER A 308 -11.36 -33.85 11.65
CA SER A 308 -11.32 -35.15 12.34
C SER A 308 -9.92 -35.77 12.24
N ASP A 309 -9.61 -36.70 13.13
CA ASP A 309 -8.30 -37.37 13.13
C ASP A 309 -8.07 -38.17 11.84
N GLU A 310 -9.15 -38.74 11.26
CA GLU A 310 -9.12 -39.43 9.98
C GLU A 310 -8.77 -38.47 8.82
N GLN A 311 -9.40 -37.29 8.76
CA GLN A 311 -9.11 -36.28 7.74
C GLN A 311 -7.68 -35.75 7.86
N ALA A 312 -7.22 -35.46 9.09
CA ALA A 312 -5.86 -34.98 9.32
C ALA A 312 -4.81 -36.01 8.88
N LYS A 313 -5.03 -37.30 9.20
CA LYS A 313 -4.18 -38.40 8.75
C LYS A 313 -4.21 -38.57 7.23
N TYR A 314 -5.38 -38.49 6.60
CA TYR A 314 -5.53 -38.60 5.15
C TYR A 314 -4.77 -37.50 4.40
N MET A 315 -4.85 -36.25 4.90
CA MET A 315 -4.18 -35.11 4.29
C MET A 315 -2.69 -35.00 4.66
N GLY A 316 -2.24 -35.72 5.70
CA GLY A 316 -0.89 -35.57 6.26
C GLY A 316 -0.67 -34.21 6.92
N LEU A 317 -1.71 -33.63 7.52
CA LEU A 317 -1.66 -32.31 8.14
C LEU A 317 -1.81 -32.40 9.66
N ASN A 318 -1.24 -31.43 10.38
CA ASN A 318 -1.54 -31.22 11.78
C ASN A 318 -2.90 -30.52 11.91
N LYS A 319 -3.75 -30.94 12.87
CA LYS A 319 -5.05 -30.32 13.15
C LYS A 319 -4.95 -28.84 13.54
N ALA A 320 -3.80 -28.41 14.04
CA ALA A 320 -3.50 -27.01 14.40
C ALA A 320 -2.68 -26.26 13.32
N GLY A 321 -2.61 -26.79 12.09
CA GLY A 321 -1.92 -26.18 10.97
C GLY A 321 -0.38 -26.26 11.03
N PRO A 322 0.31 -25.64 10.05
CA PRO A 322 -0.25 -24.87 8.95
C PRO A 322 -1.05 -25.72 7.96
N PHE A 323 -2.16 -25.19 7.45
CA PHE A 323 -3.11 -25.91 6.60
C PHE A 323 -2.81 -25.83 5.11
N LYS A 324 -1.86 -25.00 4.71
CA LYS A 324 -1.45 -24.80 3.32
C LYS A 324 0.08 -24.79 3.19
N PRO A 325 0.63 -25.34 2.10
CA PRO A 325 2.06 -25.32 1.85
C PRO A 325 2.56 -23.90 1.59
N ASN A 326 3.88 -23.70 1.67
CA ASN A 326 4.47 -22.37 1.53
C ASN A 326 4.18 -21.70 0.17
N TYR A 327 4.12 -22.48 -0.91
CA TYR A 327 3.85 -22.00 -2.27
C TYR A 327 2.36 -21.72 -2.57
N TYR A 328 1.45 -21.93 -1.63
CA TYR A 328 0.02 -21.67 -1.81
C TYR A 328 -0.26 -20.17 -1.95
N ARG A 329 -1.06 -19.78 -2.96
CA ARG A 329 -1.33 -18.37 -3.35
C ARG A 329 -2.68 -17.80 -2.88
N TYR A 330 -3.43 -18.60 -2.12
CA TYR A 330 -4.79 -18.34 -1.64
C TYR A 330 -5.84 -18.47 -2.73
#